data_AF-R6EC16-F1
#
_entry.id   AF-R6EC16-F1
#
_cell.length_a   1.000
_cell.length_b   1.000
_cell.length_c   1.000
_cell.angle_alpha   90.00
_cell.angle_beta   90.00
_cell.angle_gamma   90.00
#
_symmetry.space_group_name_H-M   'P 1'
#
loop_
_entity.id
_entity.type
_entity.pdbx_description
1 polymer ?
#
loop_
_entity_poly.entity_id
_entity_poly.type
_entity_poly.pdbx_seq_one_letter_code
_entity_poly.pdbx_strand_id
1 'polypeptide(L)'
;MSNYRINETHIMVIRKDSRTGKLVTDYLPLEFKEQAKLNELKQLSDTAGITGEDMFKATQQKGLGYLLEYYDFCDCVSGSYQCCSSINIKDVKEGFYSNSKAFYRLLESRTIPYCLSKKYKEYREDPSIVAYSSRHIGWNSMNFSLNDDLSIAYNTNFGSGYANYFTANLKYKDIDILPYSMWVNYYNANIFQILRYTRTYCISNSEWQPALEFGRDVCNSLVQNPRGFANEWLVGEVRKMVDGLRRIFNNHGSVIAVNESNGSGRELKTKEEIILYRGEKMSGALSFLGKIKEIEKLNVSMESYITSILDMNRQMVPQLQEVIDEYKEKLAELTQIDEQLMEEIAPIKSFVDNHINECADNFIGDTSYSSRREAEKIMSEVSIVFMEANEQLKDLEEKESRLSNKIYNMRRVVNTLSGYVETIESFMEKEYAKAA
;
A
#
# COMPACT_ATOMS: atom_id res chain seq x y z
N MET A 1 11.44 18.63 23.05
CA MET A 1 11.51 17.36 22.30
C MET A 1 12.94 16.89 22.33
N SER A 2 13.20 15.68 22.81
CA SER A 2 14.54 15.12 22.85
C SER A 2 15.14 15.00 21.44
N ASN A 3 16.34 15.55 21.23
CA ASN A 3 16.95 15.78 19.92
C ASN A 3 17.65 14.52 19.34
N TYR A 4 17.04 13.34 19.51
CA TYR A 4 17.62 12.06 19.09
C TYR A 4 17.30 11.76 17.63
N ARG A 5 18.31 11.40 16.84
CA ARG A 5 18.13 10.91 15.47
C ARG A 5 18.26 9.38 15.48
N ILE A 6 17.13 8.71 15.37
CA ILE A 6 17.02 7.26 15.48
C ILE A 6 17.80 6.58 14.34
N ASN A 7 18.63 5.60 14.69
CA ASN A 7 19.55 4.87 13.82
C ASN A 7 20.59 5.73 13.09
N GLU A 8 20.82 6.96 13.56
CA GLU A 8 21.85 7.87 13.04
C GLU A 8 22.79 8.34 14.14
N THR A 9 22.24 8.72 15.30
CA THR A 9 23.02 9.08 16.48
C THR A 9 22.72 8.17 17.66
N HIS A 10 21.50 7.63 17.74
CA HIS A 10 21.07 6.73 18.81
C HIS A 10 20.27 5.57 18.21
N ILE A 11 20.39 4.39 18.79
CA ILE A 11 19.46 3.28 18.57
C ILE A 11 18.36 3.36 19.61
N MET A 12 17.11 3.29 19.17
CA MET A 12 15.97 3.24 20.07
C MET A 12 15.74 1.79 20.50
N VAL A 13 15.50 1.58 21.80
CA VAL A 13 15.24 0.26 22.37
C VAL A 13 14.02 0.29 23.28
N ILE A 14 13.37 -0.86 23.42
CA ILE A 14 12.41 -1.14 24.48
C ILE A 14 13.10 -2.07 25.48
N ARG A 15 13.05 -1.71 26.76
CA ARG A 15 13.61 -2.50 27.85
C ARG A 15 12.56 -2.76 28.93
N LYS A 16 12.79 -3.80 29.72
CA LYS A 16 11.96 -4.08 30.90
C LYS A 16 12.47 -3.26 32.09
N ASP A 17 11.60 -2.44 32.67
CA ASP A 17 11.89 -1.74 33.91
C ASP A 17 11.91 -2.75 35.06
N SER A 18 13.05 -2.88 35.74
CA SER A 18 13.26 -3.89 36.78
C SER A 18 12.44 -3.67 38.05
N ARG A 19 11.90 -2.46 38.27
CA ARG A 19 11.12 -2.11 39.47
C ARG A 19 9.64 -2.32 39.26
N THR A 20 9.14 -1.96 38.08
CA THR A 20 7.71 -1.96 37.75
C THR A 20 7.29 -3.14 36.88
N GLY A 21 8.25 -3.82 36.25
CA GLY A 21 7.99 -4.87 35.26
C GLY A 21 7.44 -4.37 33.93
N LYS A 22 7.18 -3.06 33.80
CA LYS A 22 6.65 -2.43 32.58
C LYS A 22 7.74 -2.27 31.52
N LEU A 23 7.32 -2.19 30.27
CA LEU A 23 8.21 -1.83 29.17
C LEU A 23 8.40 -0.32 29.11
N VAL A 24 9.64 0.12 28.94
CA VAL A 24 10.02 1.52 28.78
C VAL A 24 10.91 1.72 27.56
N THR A 25 10.85 2.90 26.97
CA THR A 25 11.71 3.30 25.85
C THR A 25 13.03 3.83 26.37
N ASP A 26 14.12 3.53 25.68
CA ASP A 26 15.42 4.18 25.87
C ASP A 26 16.09 4.52 24.53
N TYR A 27 17.02 5.46 24.56
CA TYR A 27 17.81 5.90 23.40
C TYR A 27 19.28 5.75 23.72
N LEU A 28 19.92 4.72 23.14
CA LEU A 28 21.31 4.39 23.43
C LEU A 28 22.22 4.97 22.34
N PRO A 29 23.29 5.70 22.69
CA PRO A 29 24.13 6.38 21.71
C PRO A 29 24.91 5.39 20.83
N LEU A 30 25.05 5.74 19.55
CA LEU A 30 25.88 5.02 18.58
C LEU A 30 27.27 5.64 18.55
N GLU A 31 28.15 5.17 19.43
CA GLU A 31 29.51 5.71 19.55
C GLU A 31 30.55 4.84 18.84
N PHE A 32 31.27 5.44 17.89
CA PHE A 32 32.41 4.80 17.27
C PHE A 32 33.65 4.92 18.17
N LYS A 33 33.94 3.84 18.91
CA LYS A 33 35.01 3.82 19.94
C LYS A 33 36.41 4.13 19.41
N GLU A 34 36.66 3.97 18.11
CA GLU A 34 37.98 4.17 17.50
C GLU A 34 38.11 5.52 16.74
N GLN A 35 37.35 6.54 17.17
CA GLN A 35 37.32 7.86 16.52
C GLN A 35 38.72 8.50 16.37
N ALA A 36 39.64 8.27 17.31
CA ALA A 36 41.01 8.77 17.21
C ALA A 36 41.74 8.23 15.96
N LYS A 37 41.62 6.92 15.69
CA LYS A 37 42.21 6.28 14.49
C LYS A 37 41.58 6.80 13.20
N LEU A 38 40.27 7.08 13.22
CA LEU A 38 39.56 7.66 12.08
C LEU A 38 40.03 9.10 11.81
N ASN A 39 40.24 9.91 12.85
CA ASN A 39 40.77 11.27 12.73
C ASN A 39 42.20 11.29 12.15
N GLU A 40 43.04 10.31 12.48
CA GLU A 40 44.36 10.15 11.84
C GLU A 40 44.25 9.86 10.33
N LEU A 41 43.29 9.02 9.92
CA LEU A 41 43.01 8.78 8.50
C LEU A 41 42.47 10.03 7.79
N LYS A 42 41.70 10.87 8.48
CA LYS A 42 41.28 12.18 7.95
C LYS A 42 42.47 13.05 7.60
N GLN A 43 43.42 13.21 8.53
CA GLN A 43 44.64 13.98 8.32
C GLN A 43 45.46 13.42 7.16
N LEU A 44 45.59 12.09 7.08
CA LEU A 44 46.26 11.42 5.97
C LEU A 44 45.56 11.73 4.63
N SER A 45 44.23 11.73 4.59
CA SER A 45 43.47 12.00 3.38
C SER A 45 43.66 13.42 2.82
N ASP A 46 44.02 14.37 3.68
CA ASP A 46 44.32 15.76 3.30
C ASP A 46 45.79 15.98 2.86
N THR A 47 46.64 14.96 3.00
CA THR A 47 48.05 15.05 2.60
C THR A 47 48.21 14.95 1.08
N ALA A 48 48.98 15.86 0.49
CA ALA A 48 49.22 15.90 -0.95
C ALA A 48 49.91 14.62 -1.45
N GLY A 49 49.44 14.09 -2.57
CA GLY A 49 50.00 12.88 -3.19
C GLY A 49 49.46 11.55 -2.64
N ILE A 50 48.66 11.56 -1.57
CA ILE A 50 48.00 10.35 -1.05
C ILE A 50 46.85 9.94 -1.96
N THR A 51 46.80 8.65 -2.29
CA THR A 51 45.75 8.05 -3.13
C THR A 51 44.74 7.26 -2.28
N GLY A 52 43.61 6.87 -2.90
CA GLY A 52 42.67 5.94 -2.29
C GLY A 52 43.29 4.57 -1.95
N GLU A 53 44.25 4.09 -2.74
CA GLU A 53 44.97 2.85 -2.46
C GLU A 53 45.83 2.96 -1.19
N ASP A 54 46.50 4.09 -1.00
CA ASP A 54 47.25 4.37 0.23
C ASP A 54 46.33 4.42 1.44
N MET A 55 45.15 5.05 1.29
CA MET A 55 44.12 5.08 2.32
C MET A 55 43.58 3.68 2.66
N PHE A 56 43.35 2.82 1.66
CA PHE A 56 42.92 1.44 1.86
C PHE A 56 43.96 0.64 2.67
N LYS A 57 45.24 0.74 2.30
CA LYS A 57 46.34 0.07 3.02
C LYS A 57 46.47 0.59 4.46
N ALA A 58 46.42 1.92 4.65
CA ALA A 58 46.47 2.54 5.96
C ALA A 58 45.30 2.11 6.87
N THR A 59 44.10 1.96 6.30
CA THR A 59 42.90 1.49 7.02
C THR A 59 43.13 0.08 7.59
N GLN A 60 43.66 -0.83 6.77
CA GLN A 60 44.00 -2.19 7.20
C GLN A 60 45.09 -2.19 8.28
N GLN A 61 46.18 -1.44 8.07
CA GLN A 61 47.30 -1.34 9.01
C GLN A 61 46.90 -0.78 10.38
N LYS A 62 45.92 0.14 10.42
CA LYS A 62 45.38 0.71 11.67
C LYS A 62 44.37 -0.21 12.39
N GLY A 63 44.07 -1.37 11.81
CA GLY A 63 43.09 -2.34 12.35
C GLY A 63 41.64 -1.93 12.12
N LEU A 64 41.37 -1.01 11.18
CA LEU A 64 40.02 -0.56 10.82
C LEU A 64 39.46 -1.31 9.60
N GLY A 65 40.05 -2.45 9.24
CA GLY A 65 39.66 -3.24 8.07
C GLY A 65 38.20 -3.69 8.08
N TYR A 66 37.61 -3.86 9.27
CA TYR A 66 36.20 -4.21 9.43
C TYR A 66 35.26 -3.13 8.86
N LEU A 67 35.67 -1.85 8.78
CA LEU A 67 34.86 -0.82 8.15
C LEU A 67 34.68 -1.07 6.64
N LEU A 68 35.48 -1.93 6.02
CA LEU A 68 35.39 -2.27 4.60
C LEU A 68 34.57 -3.53 4.34
N GLU A 69 34.09 -4.22 5.38
CA GLU A 69 33.25 -5.41 5.27
C GLU A 69 31.81 -5.08 4.87
N TYR A 70 31.05 -6.05 4.38
CA TYR A 70 29.63 -5.90 4.11
C TYR A 70 28.83 -5.62 5.39
N TYR A 71 27.85 -4.72 5.31
CA TYR A 71 26.86 -4.51 6.36
C TYR A 71 25.44 -4.60 5.81
N ASP A 72 24.57 -5.29 6.54
CA ASP A 72 23.12 -5.27 6.32
C ASP A 72 22.55 -3.94 6.81
N PHE A 73 22.70 -2.92 5.96
CA PHE A 73 22.36 -1.54 6.24
C PHE A 73 21.83 -0.87 4.98
N CYS A 74 20.69 -0.20 5.15
CA CYS A 74 20.11 0.66 4.14
C CYS A 74 20.53 2.11 4.44
N ASP A 75 21.24 2.81 3.54
CA ASP A 75 21.74 4.20 3.73
C ASP A 75 20.65 5.28 3.61
N CYS A 76 19.61 5.03 2.81
CA CYS A 76 18.41 5.84 2.74
C CYS A 76 17.20 4.92 2.74
N VAL A 77 16.41 4.92 3.83
CA VAL A 77 15.28 3.99 4.01
C VAL A 77 14.25 4.05 2.89
N SER A 78 14.06 5.24 2.29
CA SER A 78 13.18 5.49 1.15
C SER A 78 13.86 5.34 -0.21
N GLY A 79 15.19 5.19 -0.26
CA GLY A 79 15.97 5.07 -1.48
C GLY A 79 15.73 3.75 -2.23
N SER A 80 16.24 3.68 -3.45
CA SER A 80 16.21 2.48 -4.30
C SER A 80 17.62 1.88 -4.43
N TYR A 81 17.70 0.55 -4.57
CA TYR A 81 18.92 -0.21 -4.85
C TYR A 81 20.09 0.12 -3.90
N GLN A 82 19.77 0.33 -2.63
CA GLN A 82 20.80 0.61 -1.62
C GLN A 82 21.62 -0.66 -1.35
N CYS A 83 22.85 -0.52 -0.87
CA CYS A 83 23.59 -1.61 -0.21
C CYS A 83 24.85 -1.03 0.46
N CYS A 84 25.25 -1.61 1.60
CA CYS A 84 26.55 -1.35 2.21
C CYS A 84 27.52 -2.49 1.84
N SER A 85 27.85 -2.59 0.54
CA SER A 85 28.71 -3.66 0.01
C SER A 85 30.10 -3.67 0.62
N SER A 86 30.76 -4.83 0.64
CA SER A 86 32.18 -4.92 0.99
C SER A 86 33.03 -4.16 -0.03
N ILE A 87 34.07 -3.47 0.43
CA ILE A 87 34.97 -2.67 -0.39
C ILE A 87 36.31 -3.38 -0.50
N ASN A 88 36.71 -3.73 -1.71
CA ASN A 88 37.99 -4.35 -2.00
C ASN A 88 38.92 -3.38 -2.75
N ILE A 89 40.19 -3.74 -2.90
CA ILE A 89 41.20 -2.86 -3.52
C ILE A 89 40.89 -2.57 -5.01
N LYS A 90 40.22 -3.47 -5.72
CA LYS A 90 39.81 -3.26 -7.12
C LYS A 90 38.77 -2.13 -7.21
N ASP A 91 37.78 -2.13 -6.32
CA ASP A 91 36.75 -1.09 -6.24
C ASP A 91 37.36 0.31 -6.01
N VAL A 92 38.48 0.36 -5.27
CA VAL A 92 39.24 1.59 -5.02
C VAL A 92 39.99 2.06 -6.26
N LYS A 93 40.62 1.13 -6.98
CA LYS A 93 41.44 1.43 -8.17
C LYS A 93 40.60 1.85 -9.37
N GLU A 94 39.47 1.19 -9.57
CA GLU A 94 38.65 1.34 -10.77
C GLU A 94 37.46 2.30 -10.57
N GLY A 95 37.32 2.90 -9.37
CA GLY A 95 36.11 3.59 -8.96
C GLY A 95 36.30 5.00 -8.38
N PHE A 96 35.18 5.51 -7.87
CA PHE A 96 35.07 6.84 -7.25
C PHE A 96 35.97 7.03 -6.02
N TYR A 97 36.40 5.93 -5.39
CA TYR A 97 37.21 5.94 -4.18
C TYR A 97 38.73 6.02 -4.43
N SER A 98 39.16 6.19 -5.68
CA SER A 98 40.58 6.42 -6.04
C SER A 98 41.14 7.72 -5.45
N ASN A 99 40.27 8.68 -5.11
CA ASN A 99 40.61 9.90 -4.38
C ASN A 99 40.63 9.67 -2.85
N SER A 100 41.69 10.11 -2.18
CA SER A 100 41.88 9.93 -0.73
C SER A 100 40.74 10.50 0.13
N LYS A 101 40.22 11.69 -0.23
CA LYS A 101 39.11 12.36 0.50
C LYS A 101 37.77 11.68 0.25
N ALA A 102 37.56 11.12 -0.95
CA ALA A 102 36.38 10.31 -1.24
C ALA A 102 36.43 8.98 -0.45
N PHE A 103 37.59 8.34 -0.37
CA PHE A 103 37.78 7.14 0.45
C PHE A 103 37.58 7.43 1.95
N TYR A 104 38.10 8.54 2.48
CA TYR A 104 37.83 8.92 3.87
C TYR A 104 36.33 9.11 4.14
N ARG A 105 35.59 9.80 3.26
CA ARG A 105 34.14 9.98 3.40
C ARG A 105 33.38 8.64 3.41
N LEU A 106 33.83 7.67 2.61
CA LEU A 106 33.33 6.30 2.65
C LEU A 106 33.59 5.64 4.01
N LEU A 107 34.79 5.76 4.59
CA LEU A 107 35.07 5.21 5.92
C LEU A 107 34.21 5.85 7.00
N GLU A 108 34.07 7.17 6.95
CA GLU A 108 33.27 7.94 7.90
C GLU A 108 31.79 7.52 7.85
N SER A 109 31.21 7.36 6.66
CA SER A 109 29.82 6.90 6.52
C SER A 109 29.60 5.47 7.00
N ARG A 110 30.64 4.63 6.99
CA ARG A 110 30.57 3.21 7.41
C ARG A 110 30.70 2.99 8.91
N THR A 111 30.96 4.04 9.69
CA THR A 111 30.97 3.96 11.17
C THR A 111 29.60 3.60 11.75
N ILE A 112 28.51 4.20 11.24
CA ILE A 112 27.14 3.95 11.70
C ILE A 112 26.67 2.52 11.38
N PRO A 113 26.79 2.01 10.13
CA PRO A 113 26.52 0.60 9.81
C PRO A 113 27.23 -0.38 10.75
N TYR A 114 28.52 -0.14 11.02
CA TYR A 114 29.31 -0.96 11.94
C TYR A 114 28.78 -0.90 13.37
N CYS A 115 28.55 0.30 13.91
CA CYS A 115 28.03 0.48 15.27
C CYS A 115 26.67 -0.21 15.43
N LEU A 116 25.75 -0.05 14.48
CA LEU A 116 24.45 -0.71 14.48
C LEU A 116 24.58 -2.23 14.40
N SER A 117 25.42 -2.75 13.50
CA SER A 117 25.68 -4.19 13.37
C SER A 117 26.17 -4.80 14.69
N LYS A 118 27.05 -4.11 15.42
CA LYS A 118 27.46 -4.53 16.77
C LYS A 118 26.31 -4.47 17.77
N LYS A 119 25.55 -3.37 17.79
CA LYS A 119 24.39 -3.24 18.70
C LYS A 119 23.32 -4.31 18.46
N TYR A 120 23.01 -4.65 17.21
CA TYR A 120 22.06 -5.72 16.93
C TYR A 120 22.53 -7.10 17.40
N LYS A 121 23.85 -7.35 17.42
CA LYS A 121 24.40 -8.59 17.99
C LYS A 121 24.28 -8.55 19.52
N GLU A 122 24.74 -7.47 20.14
CA GLU A 122 24.65 -7.26 21.60
C GLU A 122 23.21 -7.40 22.11
N TYR A 123 22.24 -6.75 21.47
CA TYR A 123 20.85 -6.72 21.94
C TYR A 123 20.08 -8.02 21.68
N ARG A 124 20.51 -8.86 20.74
CA ARG A 124 19.92 -10.20 20.58
C ARG A 124 20.30 -11.14 21.72
N GLU A 125 21.43 -10.87 22.38
CA GLU A 125 21.96 -11.68 23.48
C GLU A 125 21.62 -11.08 24.86
N ASP A 126 21.13 -9.83 24.90
CA ASP A 126 20.78 -9.12 26.14
C ASP A 126 19.28 -9.27 26.47
N PRO A 127 18.91 -10.07 27.48
CA PRO A 127 17.51 -10.29 27.86
C PRO A 127 16.83 -9.04 28.46
N SER A 128 17.58 -7.99 28.79
CA SER A 128 17.01 -6.72 29.25
C SER A 128 16.45 -5.88 28.11
N ILE A 129 16.90 -6.13 26.86
CA ILE A 129 16.40 -5.49 25.64
C ILE A 129 15.33 -6.37 25.00
N VAL A 130 14.13 -5.84 24.92
CA VAL A 130 12.94 -6.55 24.42
C VAL A 130 12.74 -6.33 22.92
N ALA A 131 12.99 -5.11 22.45
CA ALA A 131 12.90 -4.75 21.03
C ALA A 131 13.83 -3.57 20.72
N TYR A 132 14.20 -3.38 19.45
CA TYR A 132 15.06 -2.27 19.04
C TYR A 132 14.77 -1.82 17.60
N SER A 133 15.10 -0.57 17.30
CA SER A 133 14.98 0.00 15.96
C SER A 133 16.08 -0.50 15.03
N SER A 134 15.82 -0.55 13.71
CA SER A 134 16.83 -1.03 12.77
C SER A 134 16.85 -0.29 11.42
N ARG A 135 17.88 -0.62 10.64
CA ARG A 135 18.08 -0.17 9.25
C ARG A 135 18.48 -1.32 8.33
N HIS A 136 18.01 -2.53 8.64
CA HIS A 136 18.21 -3.68 7.76
C HIS A 136 17.68 -3.37 6.36
N ILE A 137 18.41 -3.81 5.34
CA ILE A 137 18.05 -3.56 3.96
C ILE A 137 17.13 -4.66 3.41
N GLY A 138 16.24 -4.27 2.50
CA GLY A 138 15.35 -5.19 1.80
C GLY A 138 14.30 -5.78 2.73
N TRP A 139 13.73 -6.92 2.30
CA TRP A 139 12.70 -7.63 3.05
C TRP A 139 13.26 -8.17 4.36
N ASN A 140 12.84 -7.57 5.47
CA ASN A 140 13.23 -7.99 6.80
C ASN A 140 11.99 -8.14 7.70
N SER A 141 12.05 -9.09 8.62
CA SER A 141 11.02 -9.34 9.62
C SER A 141 11.69 -9.52 10.98
N MET A 142 11.62 -8.48 11.80
CA MET A 142 12.17 -8.51 13.15
C MET A 142 11.08 -8.89 14.13
N ASN A 143 11.21 -10.08 14.72
CA ASN A 143 10.23 -10.67 15.63
C ASN A 143 10.70 -10.51 17.07
N PHE A 144 9.86 -9.92 17.91
CA PHE A 144 10.14 -9.66 19.32
C PHE A 144 9.02 -10.22 20.19
N SER A 145 9.38 -10.95 21.24
CA SER A 145 8.44 -11.35 22.29
C SER A 145 8.38 -10.25 23.33
N LEU A 146 7.26 -9.52 23.39
CA LEU A 146 7.09 -8.41 24.32
C LEU A 146 6.83 -8.92 25.75
N ASN A 147 6.14 -10.05 25.86
CA ASN A 147 6.02 -10.90 27.03
C ASN A 147 5.60 -12.33 26.60
N ASP A 148 5.21 -13.19 27.56
CA ASP A 148 4.83 -14.59 27.29
C ASP A 148 3.59 -14.75 26.39
N ASP A 149 2.69 -13.77 26.40
CA ASP A 149 1.41 -13.80 25.68
C ASP A 149 1.39 -12.89 24.43
N LEU A 150 2.34 -11.96 24.29
CA LEU A 150 2.31 -10.89 23.30
C LEU A 150 3.62 -10.81 22.52
N SER A 151 3.53 -10.89 21.20
CA SER A 151 4.66 -10.69 20.29
C SER A 151 4.37 -9.66 19.22
N ILE A 152 5.42 -9.03 18.70
CA ILE A 152 5.34 -8.06 17.61
C ILE A 152 6.40 -8.37 16.54
N ALA A 153 5.98 -8.29 15.28
CA ALA A 153 6.84 -8.39 14.12
C ALA A 153 6.88 -7.04 13.41
N TYR A 154 8.06 -6.43 13.30
CA TYR A 154 8.27 -5.27 12.44
C TYR A 154 8.77 -5.74 11.08
N ASN A 155 7.97 -5.53 10.04
CA ASN A 155 8.33 -5.92 8.68
C ASN A 155 8.70 -4.68 7.89
N THR A 156 9.85 -4.73 7.22
CA THR A 156 10.39 -3.61 6.43
C THR A 156 10.81 -4.10 5.05
N ASN A 157 10.79 -3.19 4.08
CA ASN A 157 11.45 -3.38 2.79
C ASN A 157 12.30 -2.16 2.43
N PHE A 158 13.18 -1.72 3.34
CA PHE A 158 13.92 -0.48 3.16
C PHE A 158 14.94 -0.58 2.01
N GLY A 159 15.11 0.50 1.26
CA GLY A 159 16.09 0.55 0.16
C GLY A 159 15.60 -0.04 -1.17
N SER A 160 14.31 -0.35 -1.28
CA SER A 160 13.63 -0.93 -2.45
C SER A 160 12.76 0.08 -3.23
N GLY A 161 12.93 1.39 -3.00
CA GLY A 161 12.25 2.45 -3.74
C GLY A 161 10.72 2.42 -3.61
N TYR A 162 10.02 2.34 -4.75
CA TYR A 162 8.55 2.33 -4.79
C TYR A 162 7.90 1.14 -4.08
N ALA A 163 8.66 0.08 -3.78
CA ALA A 163 8.17 -1.10 -3.07
C ALA A 163 8.48 -1.08 -1.56
N ASN A 164 8.95 0.04 -1.02
CA ASN A 164 9.24 0.19 0.40
C ASN A 164 7.96 0.04 1.24
N TYR A 165 8.06 -0.68 2.36
CA TYR A 165 7.01 -0.74 3.38
C TYR A 165 7.62 -0.76 4.77
N PHE A 166 6.84 -0.32 5.76
CA PHE A 166 7.14 -0.45 7.18
C PHE A 166 5.84 -0.74 7.93
N THR A 167 5.74 -1.93 8.52
CA THR A 167 4.53 -2.39 9.20
C THR A 167 4.83 -3.04 10.54
N ALA A 168 3.85 -3.04 11.43
CA ALA A 168 3.84 -3.83 12.66
C ALA A 168 2.72 -4.86 12.61
N ASN A 169 3.03 -6.11 12.94
CA ASN A 169 2.06 -7.17 13.17
C ASN A 169 2.15 -7.63 14.64
N LEU A 170 1.09 -7.43 15.39
CA LEU A 170 0.99 -7.77 16.81
C LEU A 170 0.17 -9.05 16.97
N LYS A 171 0.63 -9.97 17.81
CA LYS A 171 -0.08 -11.21 18.14
C LYS A 171 -0.27 -11.36 19.62
N TYR A 172 -1.49 -11.71 20.03
CA TYR A 172 -1.83 -12.09 21.41
C TYR A 172 -2.19 -13.57 21.45
N LYS A 173 -1.41 -14.38 22.18
CA LYS A 173 -1.55 -15.85 22.27
C LYS A 173 -1.68 -16.49 20.88
N ASP A 174 -0.76 -16.12 20.00
CA ASP A 174 -0.68 -16.53 18.59
C ASP A 174 -1.86 -16.08 17.69
N ILE A 175 -2.79 -15.26 18.19
CA ILE A 175 -3.87 -14.66 17.41
C ILE A 175 -3.47 -13.26 16.96
N ASP A 176 -3.55 -13.00 15.65
CA ASP A 176 -3.24 -11.68 15.08
C ASP A 176 -4.23 -10.61 15.60
N ILE A 177 -3.71 -9.46 16.03
CA ILE A 177 -4.51 -8.27 16.34
C ILE A 177 -4.63 -7.47 15.05
N LEU A 178 -5.80 -7.53 14.41
CA LEU A 178 -6.04 -6.94 13.09
C LEU A 178 -6.93 -5.69 13.17
N PRO A 179 -6.68 -4.67 12.33
CA PRO A 179 -7.41 -3.40 12.36
C PRO A 179 -8.69 -3.49 11.53
N TYR A 180 -9.60 -4.41 11.89
CA TYR A 180 -10.84 -4.68 11.14
C TYR A 180 -11.66 -3.43 10.87
N SER A 181 -11.62 -2.44 11.78
CA SER A 181 -12.35 -1.18 11.63
C SER A 181 -11.91 -0.36 10.41
N MET A 182 -10.70 -0.55 9.89
CA MET A 182 -10.24 0.11 8.65
C MET A 182 -11.15 -0.20 7.46
N TRP A 183 -11.74 -1.41 7.43
CA TRP A 183 -12.63 -1.84 6.35
C TRP A 183 -13.81 -0.89 6.13
N VAL A 184 -14.37 -0.39 7.24
CA VAL A 184 -15.56 0.47 7.26
C VAL A 184 -15.24 1.95 7.41
N ASN A 185 -14.01 2.29 7.82
CA ASN A 185 -13.57 3.67 7.94
C ASN A 185 -13.15 4.26 6.59
N TYR A 186 -12.56 3.45 5.70
CA TYR A 186 -12.02 3.92 4.43
C TYR A 186 -12.85 3.46 3.23
N TYR A 187 -12.92 4.32 2.21
CA TYR A 187 -13.57 4.02 0.93
C TYR A 187 -12.86 2.85 0.25
N ASN A 188 -11.58 3.03 -0.09
CA ASN A 188 -10.74 2.00 -0.70
C ASN A 188 -9.87 1.34 0.39
N ALA A 189 -10.41 0.32 1.06
CA ALA A 189 -9.67 -0.43 2.07
C ALA A 189 -9.12 -1.73 1.47
N ASN A 190 -7.84 -2.04 1.69
CA ASN A 190 -7.24 -3.26 1.16
C ASN A 190 -7.37 -4.42 2.15
N ILE A 191 -8.20 -5.43 1.82
CA ILE A 191 -8.43 -6.61 2.66
C ILE A 191 -7.12 -7.35 2.97
N PHE A 192 -6.21 -7.51 2.00
CA PHE A 192 -4.95 -8.21 2.22
C PHE A 192 -4.02 -7.47 3.19
N GLN A 193 -4.07 -6.14 3.21
CA GLN A 193 -3.31 -5.36 4.20
C GLN A 193 -3.90 -5.50 5.60
N ILE A 194 -5.22 -5.38 5.72
CA ILE A 194 -5.94 -5.55 6.99
C ILE A 194 -5.70 -6.95 7.58
N LEU A 195 -5.66 -7.99 6.73
CA LEU A 195 -5.42 -9.36 7.17
C LEU A 195 -3.96 -9.67 7.53
N ARG A 196 -3.01 -8.78 7.22
CA ARG A 196 -1.58 -9.06 7.35
C ARG A 196 -0.89 -8.25 8.45
N TYR A 197 -1.37 -7.05 8.74
CA TYR A 197 -0.67 -6.14 9.66
C TYR A 197 -1.63 -5.40 10.58
N THR A 198 -1.18 -5.15 11.81
CA THR A 198 -1.89 -4.33 12.80
C THR A 198 -1.81 -2.84 12.49
N ARG A 199 -0.63 -2.37 12.04
CA ARG A 199 -0.37 -0.96 11.70
C ARG A 199 0.65 -0.80 10.56
N THR A 200 0.54 0.29 9.84
CA THR A 200 1.47 0.76 8.81
C THR A 200 2.11 2.08 9.25
N TYR A 201 3.33 2.33 8.78
CA TYR A 201 4.12 3.52 9.11
C TYR A 201 4.72 4.15 7.87
N CYS A 202 5.01 5.44 7.94
CA CYS A 202 5.78 6.12 6.89
C CYS A 202 7.20 5.55 6.79
N ILE A 203 7.83 5.70 5.62
CA ILE A 203 9.20 5.20 5.40
C ILE A 203 10.21 6.24 5.87
N SER A 204 10.44 6.30 7.18
CA SER A 204 11.37 7.24 7.83
C SER A 204 11.97 6.63 9.10
N ASN A 205 13.21 7.00 9.43
CA ASN A 205 13.84 6.62 10.70
C ASN A 205 13.05 7.10 11.93
N SER A 206 12.38 8.26 11.83
CA SER A 206 11.57 8.81 12.93
C SER A 206 10.38 7.93 13.29
N GLU A 207 9.88 7.13 12.35
CA GLU A 207 8.71 6.26 12.54
C GLU A 207 8.99 5.04 13.43
N TRP A 208 10.26 4.73 13.68
CA TRP A 208 10.62 3.75 14.71
C TRP A 208 10.10 4.12 16.09
N GLN A 209 9.99 5.42 16.40
CA GLN A 209 9.43 5.86 17.66
C GLN A 209 7.97 5.46 17.84
N PRO A 210 7.01 5.95 17.04
CA PRO A 210 5.63 5.53 17.16
C PRO A 210 5.45 4.01 16.96
N ALA A 211 6.34 3.34 16.21
CA ALA A 211 6.30 1.88 16.03
C ALA A 211 6.67 1.09 17.29
N LEU A 212 7.78 1.41 17.96
CA LEU A 212 8.22 0.75 19.19
C LEU A 212 7.36 1.17 20.39
N GLU A 213 6.97 2.44 20.46
CA GLU A 213 6.07 2.91 21.51
C GLU A 213 4.69 2.27 21.43
N PHE A 214 4.17 2.01 20.22
CA PHE A 214 2.94 1.23 20.06
C PHE A 214 3.05 -0.15 20.70
N GLY A 215 4.09 -0.94 20.39
CA GLY A 215 4.28 -2.26 20.99
C GLY A 215 4.42 -2.20 22.52
N ARG A 216 5.20 -1.23 23.02
CA ARG A 216 5.36 -0.95 24.45
C ARG A 216 4.01 -0.68 25.13
N ASP A 217 3.21 0.22 24.56
CA ASP A 217 1.97 0.68 25.17
C ASP A 217 0.91 -0.43 25.19
N VAL A 218 0.84 -1.24 24.13
CA VAL A 218 -0.06 -2.41 24.10
C VAL A 218 0.38 -3.49 25.10
N CYS A 219 1.68 -3.77 25.22
CA CYS A 219 2.16 -4.70 26.24
C CYS A 219 1.84 -4.19 27.66
N ASN A 220 2.06 -2.89 27.89
CA ASN A 220 1.77 -2.28 29.18
C ASN A 220 0.26 -2.24 29.50
N SER A 221 -0.63 -2.15 28.51
CA SER A 221 -2.08 -2.24 28.72
C SER A 221 -2.50 -3.67 29.09
N LEU A 222 -1.89 -4.69 28.46
CA LEU A 222 -2.09 -6.10 28.83
C LEU A 222 -1.68 -6.36 30.30
N VAL A 223 -0.52 -5.84 30.73
CA VAL A 223 -0.06 -5.98 32.12
C VAL A 223 -1.02 -5.30 33.11
N GLN A 224 -1.63 -4.18 32.71
CA GLN A 224 -2.57 -3.44 33.57
C GLN A 224 -3.96 -4.08 33.63
N ASN A 225 -4.45 -4.64 32.53
CA ASN A 225 -5.79 -5.23 32.43
C ASN A 225 -5.79 -6.56 31.65
N PRO A 226 -5.21 -7.64 32.21
CA PRO A 226 -5.06 -8.90 31.50
C PRO A 226 -6.39 -9.56 31.15
N ARG A 227 -7.41 -9.40 32.01
CA ARG A 227 -8.74 -9.98 31.79
C ARG A 227 -9.54 -9.25 30.71
N GLY A 228 -9.37 -7.94 30.59
CA GLY A 228 -10.08 -7.12 29.61
C GLY A 228 -9.37 -7.00 28.26
N PHE A 229 -8.10 -7.39 28.17
CA PHE A 229 -7.27 -7.14 26.99
C PHE A 229 -7.86 -7.67 25.69
N ALA A 230 -8.30 -8.93 25.65
CA ALA A 230 -8.89 -9.52 24.45
C ALA A 230 -10.16 -8.77 24.01
N ASN A 231 -10.98 -8.33 24.96
CA ASN A 231 -12.19 -7.55 24.69
C ASN A 231 -11.88 -6.15 24.14
N GLU A 232 -10.79 -5.54 24.58
CA GLU A 232 -10.38 -4.21 24.14
C GLU A 232 -9.72 -4.24 22.75
N TRP A 233 -8.74 -5.14 22.56
CA TRP A 233 -7.86 -5.12 21.39
C TRP A 233 -8.31 -6.03 20.24
N LEU A 234 -9.00 -7.15 20.52
CA LEU A 234 -9.50 -8.05 19.46
C LEU A 234 -10.99 -7.82 19.22
N VAL A 235 -11.83 -8.02 20.25
CA VAL A 235 -13.28 -7.85 20.11
C VAL A 235 -13.64 -6.40 19.80
N GLY A 236 -12.92 -5.44 20.39
CA GLY A 236 -13.14 -4.02 20.14
C GLY A 236 -13.00 -3.64 18.66
N GLU A 237 -12.01 -4.19 17.95
CA GLU A 237 -11.83 -3.94 16.52
C GLU A 237 -12.93 -4.60 15.68
N VAL A 238 -13.32 -5.84 16.00
CA VAL A 238 -14.44 -6.52 15.31
C VAL A 238 -15.75 -5.77 15.55
N ARG A 239 -16.00 -5.31 16.78
CA ARG A 239 -17.19 -4.52 17.13
C ARG A 239 -17.25 -3.24 16.31
N LYS A 240 -16.16 -2.47 16.24
CA LYS A 240 -16.09 -1.23 15.43
C LYS A 240 -16.39 -1.52 13.97
N MET A 241 -15.87 -2.61 13.42
CA MET A 241 -16.17 -3.04 12.05
C MET A 241 -17.67 -3.35 11.89
N VAL A 242 -18.24 -4.20 12.73
CA VAL A 242 -19.67 -4.59 12.64
C VAL A 242 -20.59 -3.40 12.82
N ASP A 243 -20.30 -2.50 13.76
CA ASP A 243 -21.07 -1.27 13.94
C ASP A 243 -20.96 -0.34 12.72
N GLY A 244 -19.78 -0.27 12.09
CA GLY A 244 -19.62 0.45 10.82
C GLY A 244 -20.39 -0.19 9.67
N LEU A 245 -20.37 -1.52 9.56
CA LEU A 245 -21.18 -2.25 8.57
C LEU A 245 -22.66 -1.98 8.78
N ARG A 246 -23.16 -2.00 10.03
CA ARG A 246 -24.55 -1.65 10.34
C ARG A 246 -24.90 -0.21 9.94
N ARG A 247 -24.00 0.75 10.19
CA ARG A 247 -24.19 2.13 9.73
C ARG A 247 -24.28 2.22 8.21
N ILE A 248 -23.39 1.54 7.49
CA ILE A 248 -23.36 1.51 6.02
C ILE A 248 -24.60 0.80 5.47
N PHE A 249 -25.02 -0.29 6.10
CA PHE A 249 -26.18 -1.08 5.71
C PHE A 249 -27.48 -0.28 5.87
N ASN A 250 -27.66 0.43 6.99
CA ASN A 250 -28.88 1.19 7.28
C ASN A 250 -28.89 2.61 6.69
N ASN A 251 -27.81 3.08 6.07
CA ASN A 251 -27.77 4.43 5.50
C ASN A 251 -28.42 4.43 4.10
N HIS A 252 -29.52 5.17 3.98
CA HIS A 252 -30.25 5.40 2.73
C HIS A 252 -29.98 6.80 2.13
N GLY A 253 -29.17 7.63 2.80
CA GLY A 253 -28.75 8.95 2.34
C GLY A 253 -27.31 8.95 1.82
N SER A 254 -26.71 10.14 1.71
CA SER A 254 -25.32 10.25 1.29
C SER A 254 -24.36 9.62 2.31
N VAL A 255 -23.27 9.05 1.80
CA VAL A 255 -22.22 8.41 2.61
C VAL A 255 -20.94 9.21 2.46
N ILE A 256 -20.34 9.64 3.56
CA ILE A 256 -18.99 10.20 3.56
C ILE A 256 -18.00 9.04 3.64
N ALA A 257 -17.36 8.73 2.52
CA ALA A 257 -16.34 7.72 2.46
C ALA A 257 -14.95 8.36 2.55
N VAL A 258 -14.14 7.95 3.52
CA VAL A 258 -12.85 8.58 3.78
C VAL A 258 -11.76 7.95 2.93
N ASN A 259 -10.92 8.76 2.29
CA ASN A 259 -9.73 8.28 1.60
C ASN A 259 -8.60 8.03 2.63
N GLU A 260 -8.02 6.84 2.62
CA GLU A 260 -6.94 6.46 3.54
C GLU A 260 -5.69 7.33 3.38
N SER A 261 -5.34 7.68 2.14
CA SER A 261 -4.07 8.36 1.81
C SER A 261 -3.96 9.81 2.31
N ASN A 262 -5.08 10.51 2.45
CA ASN A 262 -5.09 11.92 2.82
C ASN A 262 -6.20 12.30 3.83
N GLY A 263 -7.00 11.34 4.28
CA GLY A 263 -8.12 11.56 5.20
C GLY A 263 -9.28 12.36 4.61
N SER A 264 -9.27 12.66 3.30
CA SER A 264 -10.33 13.45 2.67
C SER A 264 -11.61 12.63 2.55
N GLY A 265 -12.73 13.16 3.02
CA GLY A 265 -14.05 12.57 2.80
C GLY A 265 -14.54 12.85 1.37
N ARG A 266 -15.00 11.80 0.68
CA ARG A 266 -15.80 11.90 -0.54
C ARG A 266 -17.25 11.58 -0.18
N GLU A 267 -18.15 12.48 -0.53
CA GLU A 267 -19.59 12.22 -0.43
C GLU A 267 -20.05 11.39 -1.63
N LEU A 268 -20.61 10.21 -1.36
CA LEU A 268 -21.31 9.37 -2.35
C LEU A 268 -22.77 9.85 -2.44
N LYS A 269 -23.22 10.20 -3.65
CA LYS A 269 -24.50 10.89 -3.86
C LYS A 269 -25.48 10.10 -4.72
N THR A 270 -24.98 9.28 -5.64
CA THR A 270 -25.88 8.56 -6.56
C THR A 270 -26.29 7.20 -5.99
N LYS A 271 -27.45 6.70 -6.43
CA LYS A 271 -27.94 5.36 -6.09
C LYS A 271 -26.89 4.30 -6.43
N GLU A 272 -26.20 4.44 -7.57
CA GLU A 272 -25.13 3.54 -8.01
C GLU A 272 -23.92 3.55 -7.09
N GLU A 273 -23.41 4.73 -6.74
CA GLU A 273 -22.25 4.85 -5.86
C GLU A 273 -22.53 4.21 -4.50
N ILE A 274 -23.72 4.46 -3.96
CA ILE A 274 -24.13 3.96 -2.64
C ILE A 274 -24.28 2.43 -2.68
N ILE A 275 -24.96 1.86 -3.68
CA ILE A 275 -25.16 0.40 -3.74
C ILE A 275 -23.85 -0.35 -4.04
N LEU A 276 -22.97 0.18 -4.88
CA LEU A 276 -21.65 -0.40 -5.12
C LEU A 276 -20.82 -0.42 -3.84
N TYR A 277 -20.77 0.70 -3.12
CA TYR A 277 -20.06 0.79 -1.85
C TYR A 277 -20.64 -0.16 -0.79
N ARG A 278 -21.97 -0.21 -0.66
CA ARG A 278 -22.63 -1.14 0.29
C ARG A 278 -22.34 -2.60 -0.07
N GLY A 279 -22.46 -2.97 -1.34
CA GLY A 279 -22.18 -4.31 -1.85
C GLY A 279 -20.73 -4.73 -1.60
N GLU A 280 -19.77 -3.83 -1.87
CA GLU A 280 -18.35 -4.06 -1.56
C GLU A 280 -18.17 -4.33 -0.07
N LYS A 281 -18.65 -3.42 0.80
CA LYS A 281 -18.41 -3.50 2.24
C LYS A 281 -19.04 -4.73 2.88
N MET A 282 -20.24 -5.14 2.44
CA MET A 282 -20.87 -6.35 2.96
C MET A 282 -20.13 -7.60 2.49
N SER A 283 -19.98 -7.77 1.17
CA SER A 283 -19.39 -8.99 0.59
C SER A 283 -17.94 -9.18 1.03
N GLY A 284 -17.14 -8.11 1.04
CA GLY A 284 -15.75 -8.16 1.49
C GLY A 284 -15.58 -8.52 2.96
N ALA A 285 -16.56 -8.19 3.82
CA ALA A 285 -16.49 -8.51 5.25
C ALA A 285 -16.49 -10.02 5.53
N LEU A 286 -17.02 -10.84 4.61
CA LEU A 286 -16.98 -12.30 4.69
C LEU A 286 -15.55 -12.84 4.74
N SER A 287 -14.60 -12.14 4.12
CA SER A 287 -13.18 -12.50 4.11
C SER A 287 -12.54 -12.48 5.50
N PHE A 288 -13.11 -11.75 6.46
CA PHE A 288 -12.58 -11.65 7.82
C PHE A 288 -13.08 -12.76 8.74
N LEU A 289 -14.14 -13.50 8.37
CA LEU A 289 -14.80 -14.45 9.27
C LEU A 289 -13.88 -15.57 9.75
N GLY A 290 -12.95 -16.04 8.91
CA GLY A 290 -11.95 -17.04 9.31
C GLY A 290 -11.08 -16.53 10.48
N LYS A 291 -10.55 -15.31 10.36
CA LYS A 291 -9.74 -14.68 11.40
C LYS A 291 -10.55 -14.29 12.64
N ILE A 292 -11.82 -13.89 12.46
CA ILE A 292 -12.71 -13.59 13.58
C ILE A 292 -13.00 -14.86 14.40
N LYS A 293 -13.24 -16.01 13.75
CA LYS A 293 -13.43 -17.30 14.42
C LYS A 293 -12.18 -17.74 15.20
N GLU A 294 -10.97 -17.40 14.74
CA GLU A 294 -9.74 -17.70 15.49
C GLU A 294 -9.70 -17.06 16.89
N ILE A 295 -10.38 -15.92 17.09
CA ILE A 295 -10.44 -15.23 18.39
C ILE A 295 -11.15 -16.09 19.46
N GLU A 296 -12.07 -16.98 19.06
CA GLU A 296 -12.81 -17.84 20.00
C GLU A 296 -11.89 -18.81 20.77
N LYS A 297 -10.69 -19.09 20.24
CA LYS A 297 -9.62 -19.83 20.94
C LYS A 297 -9.19 -19.17 22.25
N LEU A 298 -9.50 -17.89 22.44
CA LEU A 298 -9.22 -17.12 23.65
C LEU A 298 -10.35 -17.20 24.69
N ASN A 299 -11.33 -18.10 24.51
CA ASN A 299 -12.55 -18.22 25.33
C ASN A 299 -13.40 -16.94 25.34
N VAL A 300 -13.48 -16.27 24.18
CA VAL A 300 -14.32 -15.09 23.96
C VAL A 300 -15.31 -15.38 22.85
N SER A 301 -16.60 -15.16 23.09
CA SER A 301 -17.65 -15.43 22.10
C SER A 301 -17.64 -14.40 20.97
N MET A 302 -17.53 -14.88 19.72
CA MET A 302 -17.63 -14.05 18.52
C MET A 302 -18.92 -14.29 17.73
N GLU A 303 -19.74 -15.25 18.16
CA GLU A 303 -20.97 -15.70 17.50
C GLU A 303 -21.89 -14.53 17.11
N SER A 304 -22.19 -13.61 18.03
CA SER A 304 -23.09 -12.48 17.73
C SER A 304 -22.57 -11.55 16.62
N TYR A 305 -21.24 -11.39 16.50
CA TYR A 305 -20.60 -10.60 15.45
C TYR A 305 -20.61 -11.33 14.12
N ILE A 306 -20.29 -12.63 14.12
CA ILE A 306 -20.33 -13.50 12.94
C ILE A 306 -21.75 -13.53 12.37
N THR A 307 -22.76 -13.81 13.21
CA THR A 307 -24.16 -13.84 12.82
C THR A 307 -24.61 -12.49 12.24
N SER A 308 -24.22 -11.37 12.87
CA SER A 308 -24.54 -10.04 12.33
C SER A 308 -23.97 -9.82 10.92
N ILE A 309 -22.73 -10.23 10.66
CA ILE A 309 -22.10 -10.10 9.34
C ILE A 309 -22.84 -10.96 8.31
N LEU A 310 -23.17 -12.20 8.67
CA LEU A 310 -23.89 -13.12 7.78
C LEU A 310 -25.30 -12.61 7.44
N ASP A 311 -26.04 -12.14 8.44
CA ASP A 311 -27.41 -11.66 8.25
C ASP A 311 -27.46 -10.39 7.41
N MET A 312 -26.53 -9.44 7.61
CA MET A 312 -26.43 -8.26 6.74
C MET A 312 -26.11 -8.65 5.29
N ASN A 313 -25.24 -9.63 5.07
CA ASN A 313 -24.94 -10.13 3.73
C ASN A 313 -26.16 -10.80 3.08
N ARG A 314 -26.90 -11.66 3.80
CA ARG A 314 -28.14 -12.28 3.30
C ARG A 314 -29.17 -11.24 2.91
N GLN A 315 -29.36 -10.21 3.73
CA GLN A 315 -30.30 -9.12 3.44
C GLN A 315 -29.82 -8.16 2.33
N MET A 316 -28.53 -8.16 2.01
CA MET A 316 -27.96 -7.35 0.93
C MET A 316 -28.28 -7.96 -0.44
N VAL A 317 -28.28 -9.29 -0.58
CA VAL A 317 -28.54 -9.99 -1.86
C VAL A 317 -29.79 -9.49 -2.59
N PRO A 318 -31.00 -9.45 -2.00
CA PRO A 318 -32.19 -8.96 -2.72
C PRO A 318 -32.07 -7.49 -3.14
N GLN A 319 -31.39 -6.64 -2.36
CA GLN A 319 -31.17 -5.24 -2.71
C GLN A 319 -30.19 -5.08 -3.90
N LEU A 320 -29.16 -5.93 -3.96
CA LEU A 320 -28.25 -5.97 -5.12
C LEU A 320 -28.99 -6.49 -6.36
N GLN A 321 -29.80 -7.53 -6.20
CA GLN A 321 -30.54 -8.15 -7.29
C GLN A 321 -31.55 -7.19 -7.92
N GLU A 322 -32.29 -6.43 -7.10
CA GLU A 322 -33.22 -5.40 -7.59
C GLU A 322 -32.53 -4.40 -8.52
N VAL A 323 -31.33 -3.91 -8.14
CA VAL A 323 -30.57 -2.97 -8.97
C VAL A 323 -29.99 -3.67 -10.19
N ILE A 324 -29.51 -4.90 -10.07
CA ILE A 324 -29.02 -5.68 -11.21
C ILE A 324 -30.12 -5.82 -12.27
N ASP A 325 -31.33 -6.18 -11.87
CA ASP A 325 -32.46 -6.39 -12.78
C ASP A 325 -32.91 -5.07 -13.42
N GLU A 326 -33.03 -3.99 -12.63
CA GLU A 326 -33.32 -2.64 -13.13
C GLU A 326 -32.29 -2.20 -14.20
N TYR A 327 -31.00 -2.46 -13.98
CA TYR A 327 -29.95 -2.06 -14.91
C TYR A 327 -29.91 -2.96 -16.14
N LYS A 328 -30.22 -4.25 -16.02
CA LYS A 328 -30.31 -5.18 -17.15
C LYS A 328 -31.46 -4.81 -18.09
N GLU A 329 -32.63 -4.44 -17.55
CA GLU A 329 -33.77 -3.97 -18.34
C GLU A 329 -33.39 -2.70 -19.13
N LYS A 330 -32.86 -1.67 -18.43
CA LYS A 330 -32.37 -0.44 -19.06
C LYS A 330 -31.25 -0.69 -20.08
N LEU A 331 -30.36 -1.65 -19.82
CA LEU A 331 -29.30 -2.00 -20.76
C LEU A 331 -29.85 -2.60 -22.06
N ALA A 332 -30.90 -3.42 -21.98
CA ALA A 332 -31.56 -3.97 -23.16
C ALA A 332 -32.16 -2.84 -24.02
N GLU A 333 -32.87 -1.90 -23.40
CA GLU A 333 -33.42 -0.72 -24.07
C GLU A 333 -32.33 0.14 -24.73
N LEU A 334 -31.29 0.49 -23.98
CA LEU A 334 -30.21 1.34 -24.49
C LEU A 334 -29.40 0.65 -25.59
N THR A 335 -29.20 -0.66 -25.51
CA THR A 335 -28.51 -1.43 -26.56
C THR A 335 -29.33 -1.43 -27.86
N GLN A 336 -30.65 -1.54 -27.77
CA GLN A 336 -31.51 -1.43 -28.94
C GLN A 336 -31.46 -0.03 -29.58
N ILE A 337 -31.44 1.02 -28.76
CA ILE A 337 -31.29 2.41 -29.25
C ILE A 337 -29.93 2.60 -29.92
N ASP A 338 -28.87 2.01 -29.35
CA ASP A 338 -27.51 2.06 -29.88
C ASP A 338 -27.42 1.38 -31.25
N GLU A 339 -28.02 0.20 -31.39
CA GLU A 339 -28.14 -0.51 -32.67
C GLU A 339 -28.88 0.32 -33.73
N GLN A 340 -30.02 0.92 -33.37
CA GLN A 340 -30.77 1.80 -34.28
C GLN A 340 -29.98 3.05 -34.70
N LEU A 341 -29.25 3.65 -33.76
CA LEU A 341 -28.41 4.81 -34.04
C LEU A 341 -27.25 4.45 -34.97
N MET A 342 -26.65 3.26 -34.78
CA MET A 342 -25.62 2.74 -35.67
C MET A 342 -26.16 2.45 -37.08
N GLU A 343 -27.40 1.96 -37.21
CA GLU A 343 -28.08 1.80 -38.49
C GLU A 343 -28.34 3.15 -39.20
N GLU A 344 -28.64 4.22 -38.45
CA GLU A 344 -28.80 5.59 -38.99
C GLU A 344 -27.45 6.19 -39.42
N ILE A 345 -26.39 5.98 -38.64
CA ILE A 345 -25.04 6.48 -38.91
C ILE A 345 -24.45 5.83 -40.16
N ALA A 346 -24.61 4.51 -40.33
CA ALA A 346 -23.97 3.73 -41.38
C ALA A 346 -24.12 4.31 -42.82
N PRO A 347 -25.32 4.65 -43.32
CA PRO A 347 -25.48 5.19 -44.67
C PRO A 347 -24.87 6.59 -44.82
N ILE A 348 -24.99 7.45 -43.81
CA ILE A 348 -24.44 8.82 -43.84
C ILE A 348 -22.92 8.77 -43.84
N LYS A 349 -22.35 7.93 -42.97
CA LYS A 349 -20.92 7.67 -42.89
C LYS A 349 -20.38 7.15 -44.22
N SER A 350 -21.06 6.15 -44.81
CA SER A 350 -20.66 5.64 -46.12
C SER A 350 -20.72 6.71 -47.22
N PHE A 351 -21.73 7.58 -47.21
CA PHE A 351 -21.83 8.70 -48.16
C PHE A 351 -20.66 9.66 -48.01
N VAL A 352 -20.37 10.11 -46.78
CA VAL A 352 -19.28 11.03 -46.45
C VAL A 352 -17.92 10.41 -46.80
N ASP A 353 -17.66 9.18 -46.38
CA ASP A 353 -16.40 8.47 -46.65
C ASP A 353 -16.17 8.26 -48.15
N ASN A 354 -17.21 7.85 -48.91
CA ASN A 354 -17.10 7.68 -50.35
C ASN A 354 -16.78 9.00 -51.06
N HIS A 355 -17.45 10.10 -50.69
CA HIS A 355 -17.17 11.42 -51.27
C HIS A 355 -15.76 11.93 -50.95
N ILE A 356 -15.28 11.72 -49.71
CA ILE A 356 -13.91 12.07 -49.33
C ILE A 356 -12.90 11.26 -50.16
N ASN A 357 -13.13 9.95 -50.32
CA ASN A 357 -12.24 9.08 -51.09
C ASN A 357 -12.24 9.44 -52.58
N GLU A 358 -13.39 9.70 -53.20
CA GLU A 358 -13.47 10.13 -54.61
C GLU A 358 -12.68 11.43 -54.84
N CYS A 359 -12.77 12.39 -53.93
CA CYS A 359 -11.99 13.63 -54.02
C CYS A 359 -10.50 13.41 -53.78
N ALA A 360 -10.14 12.53 -52.84
CA ALA A 360 -8.76 12.16 -52.59
C ALA A 360 -8.13 11.44 -53.80
N ASP A 361 -8.87 10.57 -54.49
CA ASP A 361 -8.41 9.86 -55.70
C ASP A 361 -8.19 10.80 -56.90
N ASN A 362 -8.96 11.90 -56.97
CA ASN A 362 -8.79 12.95 -57.96
C ASN A 362 -7.64 13.94 -57.63
N PHE A 363 -7.12 13.88 -56.39
CA PHE A 363 -5.91 14.59 -56.00
C PHE A 363 -4.70 13.72 -56.37
N ILE A 364 -3.83 14.25 -57.24
CA ILE A 364 -2.75 13.53 -57.93
C ILE A 364 -1.98 12.55 -57.02
N GLY A 365 -2.38 11.28 -57.02
CA GLY A 365 -1.55 10.10 -56.75
C GLY A 365 -1.06 9.80 -55.33
N ASP A 366 -1.43 10.57 -54.30
CA ASP A 366 -0.98 10.30 -52.92
C ASP A 366 -2.16 10.13 -51.96
N THR A 367 -2.45 8.89 -51.55
CA THR A 367 -3.51 8.52 -50.58
C THR A 367 -3.11 8.75 -49.11
N SER A 368 -2.10 9.59 -48.86
CA SER A 368 -1.62 9.92 -47.52
C SER A 368 -2.68 10.66 -46.68
N TYR A 369 -2.57 10.56 -45.34
CA TYR A 369 -3.49 11.22 -44.38
C TYR A 369 -3.57 12.75 -44.59
N SER A 370 -2.49 13.38 -45.06
CA SER A 370 -2.47 14.80 -45.44
C SER A 370 -3.43 15.11 -46.58
N SER A 371 -3.50 14.26 -47.61
CA SER A 371 -4.36 14.46 -48.79
C SER A 371 -5.84 14.39 -48.44
N ARG A 372 -6.22 13.52 -47.50
CA ARG A 372 -7.62 13.41 -47.01
C ARG A 372 -8.11 14.68 -46.31
N ARG A 373 -7.27 15.29 -45.45
CA ARG A 373 -7.63 16.56 -44.79
C ARG A 373 -7.76 17.73 -45.78
N GLU A 374 -6.92 17.78 -46.79
CA GLU A 374 -6.99 18.81 -47.83
C GLU A 374 -8.28 18.64 -48.66
N ALA A 375 -8.66 17.40 -49.00
CA ALA A 375 -9.90 17.08 -49.69
C ALA A 375 -11.15 17.42 -48.86
N GLU A 376 -11.18 17.08 -47.56
CA GLU A 376 -12.25 17.47 -46.64
C GLU A 376 -12.45 18.99 -46.60
N LYS A 377 -11.34 19.76 -46.56
CA LYS A 377 -11.38 21.22 -46.54
C LYS A 377 -12.00 21.79 -47.81
N ILE A 378 -11.54 21.35 -48.98
CA ILE A 378 -12.08 21.81 -50.27
C ILE A 378 -13.56 21.44 -50.41
N MET A 379 -13.94 20.23 -49.99
CA MET A 379 -15.34 19.78 -50.08
C MET A 379 -16.28 20.56 -49.17
N SER A 380 -15.80 20.94 -47.98
CA SER A 380 -16.54 21.82 -47.07
C SER A 380 -16.74 23.24 -47.62
N GLU A 381 -16.02 23.63 -48.67
CA GLU A 381 -16.16 24.94 -49.33
C GLU A 381 -17.05 24.87 -50.59
N VAL A 382 -17.29 23.68 -51.14
CA VAL A 382 -17.87 23.50 -52.50
C VAL A 382 -19.21 22.74 -52.51
N SER A 383 -19.51 21.88 -51.53
CA SER A 383 -20.72 21.04 -51.53
C SER A 383 -21.56 21.19 -50.26
N ILE A 384 -22.69 21.90 -50.37
CA ILE A 384 -23.66 22.09 -49.26
C ILE A 384 -24.19 20.74 -48.76
N VAL A 385 -24.53 19.81 -49.67
CA VAL A 385 -25.04 18.47 -49.31
C VAL A 385 -24.00 17.67 -48.51
N PHE A 386 -22.72 17.78 -48.86
CA PHE A 386 -21.64 17.16 -48.09
C PHE A 386 -21.47 17.82 -46.71
N MET A 387 -21.53 19.15 -46.63
CA MET A 387 -21.44 19.88 -45.36
C MET A 387 -22.55 19.45 -44.40
N GLU A 388 -23.80 19.43 -44.87
CA GLU A 388 -24.97 19.01 -44.08
C GLU A 388 -24.85 17.56 -43.61
N ALA A 389 -24.47 16.63 -44.50
CA ALA A 389 -24.28 15.23 -44.14
C ALA A 389 -23.13 15.02 -43.14
N ASN A 390 -22.02 15.74 -43.29
CA ASN A 390 -20.86 15.64 -42.39
C ASN A 390 -21.14 16.26 -41.02
N GLU A 391 -21.92 17.35 -40.96
CA GLU A 391 -22.39 17.92 -39.69
C GLU A 391 -23.36 16.97 -38.98
N GLN A 392 -24.34 16.43 -39.71
CA GLN A 392 -25.26 15.42 -39.18
C GLN A 392 -24.52 14.17 -38.66
N LEU A 393 -23.51 13.70 -39.40
CA LEU A 393 -22.68 12.55 -38.98
C LEU A 393 -21.98 12.82 -37.65
N LYS A 394 -21.35 13.99 -37.48
CA LYS A 394 -20.67 14.36 -36.23
C LYS A 394 -21.63 14.40 -35.05
N ASP A 395 -22.82 14.96 -35.23
CA ASP A 395 -23.83 15.03 -34.19
C ASP A 395 -24.32 13.64 -33.76
N LEU A 396 -24.50 12.73 -34.73
CA LEU A 396 -24.91 11.35 -34.46
C LEU A 396 -23.79 10.54 -33.79
N GLU A 397 -22.54 10.66 -34.26
CA GLU A 397 -21.38 10.01 -33.64
C GLU A 397 -21.12 10.50 -32.21
N GLU A 398 -21.37 11.78 -31.90
CA GLU A 398 -21.28 12.27 -30.51
C GLU A 398 -22.38 11.66 -29.63
N LYS A 399 -23.62 11.53 -30.14
CA LYS A 399 -24.71 10.87 -29.42
C LYS A 399 -24.42 9.39 -29.16
N GLU A 400 -23.91 8.68 -30.17
CA GLU A 400 -23.50 7.27 -30.06
C GLU A 400 -22.41 7.13 -29.00
N SER A 401 -21.35 7.95 -29.06
CA SER A 401 -20.26 7.91 -28.09
C SER A 401 -20.76 8.11 -26.65
N ARG A 402 -21.69 9.06 -26.43
CA ARG A 402 -22.31 9.27 -25.11
C ARG A 402 -23.15 8.06 -24.66
N LEU A 403 -23.90 7.44 -25.58
CA LEU A 403 -24.72 6.27 -25.33
C LEU A 403 -23.87 5.03 -25.02
N SER A 404 -22.87 4.74 -25.85
CA SER A 404 -21.86 3.70 -25.67
C SER A 404 -21.17 3.80 -24.32
N ASN A 405 -20.74 5.00 -23.92
CA ASN A 405 -20.16 5.23 -22.58
C ASN A 405 -21.15 4.94 -21.44
N LYS A 406 -22.44 5.28 -21.62
CA LYS A 406 -23.48 4.98 -20.64
C LYS A 406 -23.72 3.47 -20.52
N ILE A 407 -23.83 2.76 -21.65
CA ILE A 407 -23.96 1.30 -21.71
C ILE A 407 -22.78 0.62 -21.02
N TYR A 408 -21.55 1.04 -21.33
CA TYR A 408 -20.34 0.52 -20.72
C TYR A 408 -20.35 0.67 -19.18
N ASN A 409 -20.68 1.86 -18.69
CA ASN A 409 -20.73 2.12 -17.25
C ASN A 409 -21.81 1.29 -16.54
N MET A 410 -22.98 1.13 -17.16
CA MET A 410 -24.05 0.29 -16.62
C MET A 410 -23.68 -1.20 -16.61
N ARG A 411 -23.06 -1.72 -17.68
CA ARG A 411 -22.53 -3.10 -17.71
C ARG A 411 -21.51 -3.33 -16.61
N ARG A 412 -20.60 -2.37 -16.38
CA ARG A 412 -19.65 -2.43 -15.27
C ARG A 412 -20.35 -2.54 -13.92
N VAL A 413 -21.40 -1.75 -13.68
CA VAL A 413 -22.19 -1.81 -12.44
C VAL A 413 -22.83 -3.18 -12.27
N VAL A 414 -23.52 -3.69 -13.28
CA VAL A 414 -24.16 -5.02 -13.26
C VAL A 414 -23.14 -6.12 -12.95
N ASN A 415 -21.99 -6.12 -13.63
CA ASN A 415 -20.96 -7.13 -13.42
C ASN A 415 -20.40 -7.08 -12.00
N THR A 416 -20.12 -5.88 -11.48
CA THR A 416 -19.61 -5.71 -10.12
C THR A 416 -20.62 -6.17 -9.07
N LEU A 417 -21.88 -5.75 -9.17
CA LEU A 417 -22.92 -6.15 -8.23
C LEU A 417 -23.19 -7.66 -8.29
N SER A 418 -23.19 -8.24 -9.50
CA SER A 418 -23.36 -9.70 -9.68
C SER A 418 -22.21 -10.47 -9.02
N GLY A 419 -20.98 -9.97 -9.12
CA GLY A 419 -19.82 -10.56 -8.42
C GLY A 419 -19.96 -10.51 -6.89
N TYR A 420 -20.58 -9.45 -6.34
CA TYR A 420 -20.88 -9.40 -4.91
C TYR A 420 -21.94 -10.43 -4.51
N VAL A 421 -23.01 -10.59 -5.30
CA VAL A 421 -24.03 -11.62 -5.08
C VAL A 421 -23.41 -13.01 -5.09
N GLU A 422 -22.63 -13.34 -6.13
CA GLU A 422 -21.94 -14.64 -6.26
C GLU A 422 -21.00 -14.90 -5.07
N THR A 423 -20.26 -13.88 -4.63
CA THR A 423 -19.38 -13.98 -3.45
C THR A 423 -20.18 -14.35 -2.20
N ILE A 424 -21.32 -13.69 -1.99
CA ILE A 424 -22.18 -13.94 -0.83
C ILE A 424 -22.79 -15.34 -0.89
N GLU A 425 -23.40 -15.71 -2.02
CA GLU A 425 -24.08 -16.99 -2.19
C GLU A 425 -23.10 -18.17 -2.09
N SER A 426 -21.96 -18.10 -2.79
CA SER A 426 -20.92 -19.14 -2.72
C SER A 426 -20.38 -19.31 -1.29
N PHE A 427 -20.27 -18.22 -0.54
CA PHE A 427 -19.85 -18.30 0.86
C PHE A 427 -20.91 -18.98 1.73
N MET A 428 -22.19 -18.60 1.56
CA MET A 428 -23.30 -19.16 2.34
C MET A 428 -23.47 -20.66 2.08
N GLU A 429 -23.40 -21.10 0.82
CA GLU A 429 -23.45 -22.53 0.46
C GLU A 429 -22.36 -23.34 1.17
N LYS A 430 -21.12 -22.82 1.17
CA LYS A 430 -19.98 -23.47 1.85
C LYS A 430 -20.16 -23.55 3.36
N GLU A 431 -20.77 -22.55 3.99
CA GLU A 431 -21.02 -22.58 5.43
C GLU A 431 -22.17 -23.55 5.78
N TYR A 432 -23.24 -23.61 4.98
CA TYR A 432 -24.31 -24.59 5.18
C TYR A 432 -23.81 -26.03 5.01
N ALA A 433 -22.96 -26.28 4.01
CA ALA A 433 -22.36 -27.60 3.78
C ALA A 433 -21.44 -28.08 4.92
N LYS A 434 -20.93 -27.18 5.77
CA LYS A 434 -20.15 -27.54 6.97
C LYS A 434 -21.01 -27.81 8.20
N ALA A 435 -22.26 -27.34 8.20
CA ALA A 435 -23.19 -27.46 9.32
C ALA A 435 -24.14 -28.66 9.19
N ALA A 436 -24.28 -29.21 7.98
CA ALA A 436 -24.93 -30.49 7.70
C ALA A 436 -23.93 -31.65 7.84
#